data_AF-A0A2S9F8F2-F1
#
_entry.id   AF-A0A2S9F8F2-F1
#
_cell.length_a   1.000
_cell.length_b   1.000
_cell.length_c   1.000
_cell.angle_alpha   90.00
_cell.angle_beta   90.00
_cell.angle_gamma   90.00
#
_symmetry.space_group_name_H-M   'P 1'
#
loop_
_entity.id
_entity.type
_entity.pdbx_description
1 polymer ?
#
loop_
_entity_poly.entity_id
_entity_poly.type
_entity_poly.pdbx_seq_one_letter_code
_entity_poly.pdbx_strand_id
1 'polypeptide(L)' 'MKPTIVLVHGAFAESASWNGVIRCLHTTGHRVIAAANPLRTLTTDAAAVADLLAGIRGPIVLVGHSYGGAVIT' A
#
# COMPACT_ATOMS: atom_id res chain seq x y z
N MET A 1 2.32 -7.50 -18.50
CA MET A 1 2.59 -6.22 -17.81
C MET A 1 3.02 -6.51 -16.38
N LYS A 2 3.99 -5.79 -15.81
CA LYS A 2 4.34 -5.93 -14.39
C LYS A 2 3.21 -5.32 -13.53
N PRO A 3 2.80 -5.95 -12.42
CA PRO A 3 1.77 -5.39 -11.54
C PRO A 3 2.27 -4.14 -10.82
N THR A 4 1.33 -3.28 -10.42
CA THR A 4 1.62 -2.19 -9.47
C THR A 4 1.62 -2.78 -8.06
N ILE A 5 2.68 -2.54 -7.31
CA ILE A 5 2.80 -2.97 -5.91
C ILE A 5 2.29 -1.85 -5.02
N VAL A 6 1.29 -2.12 -4.19
CA VAL A 6 0.73 -1.15 -3.23
C VAL A 6 1.05 -1.61 -1.82
N LEU A 7 1.77 -0.76 -1.07
CA LEU A 7 2.26 -1.04 0.26
C LEU A 7 1.43 -0.28 1.30
N VAL A 8 0.82 -0.99 2.25
CA VAL A 8 -0.03 -0.45 3.31
C VAL A 8 0.64 -0.68 4.66
N HIS A 9 1.00 0.42 5.33
CA HIS A 9 1.69 0.36 6.63
C HIS A 9 0.73 0.00 7.78
N GLY A 10 1.31 -0.44 8.89
CA GLY A 10 0.60 -0.77 10.12
C GLY A 10 0.31 0.43 11.01
N ALA A 11 -0.24 0.16 12.20
CA ALA A 11 -0.50 1.16 13.22
C ALA A 11 0.81 1.79 13.70
N PHE A 12 0.74 3.05 14.15
CA PHE A 12 1.88 3.84 14.64
C PHE A 12 3.02 4.05 13.63
N ALA A 13 2.78 3.77 12.34
CA ALA A 13 3.73 3.94 11.25
C ALA A 13 3.20 4.94 10.22
N GLU A 14 4.02 5.22 9.20
CA GLU A 14 3.65 6.04 8.05
C GLU A 14 4.17 5.43 6.74
N SER A 15 3.78 6.00 5.59
CA SER A 15 4.21 5.51 4.27
C SER A 15 5.73 5.48 4.09
N ALA A 16 6.47 6.39 4.74
CA ALA A 16 7.93 6.45 4.66
C ALA A 16 8.63 5.21 5.27
N SER A 17 7.94 4.43 6.12
CA SER A 17 8.46 3.16 6.62
C SER A 17 8.81 2.17 5.49
N TRP A 18 8.25 2.37 4.29
CA TRP A 18 8.54 1.56 3.11
C TRP A 18 9.69 2.07 2.24
N ASN A 19 10.34 3.19 2.55
CA ASN A 19 11.36 3.81 1.66
C ASN A 19 12.47 2.84 1.23
N GLY A 20 12.94 1.99 2.15
CA GLY A 20 13.95 0.96 1.84
C GLY A 20 13.44 -0.08 0.84
N VAL A 21 12.19 -0.53 1.00
CA VAL A 21 11.53 -1.51 0.12
C VAL A 21 11.22 -0.92 -1.25
N ILE A 22 10.70 0.31 -1.29
CA ILE A 22 10.43 1.05 -2.52
C ILE A 22 11.71 1.16 -3.35
N ARG A 23 12.82 1.55 -2.71
CA ARG A 23 14.13 1.65 -3.38
C ARG A 23 14.54 0.32 -4.02
N CYS A 24 14.42 -0.80 -3.31
CA CYS A 24 14.74 -2.14 -3.83
C CYS A 24 13.82 -2.59 -4.99
N LEU A 25 12.52 -2.31 -4.89
CA LEU A 25 11.56 -2.67 -5.94
C LEU A 25 11.71 -1.77 -7.19
N HIS A 26 12.10 -0.51 -7.01
CA HIS A 26 12.44 0.37 -8.12
C HIS A 26 13.67 -0.11 -8.89
N THR A 27 14.72 -0.60 -8.22
CA THR A 27 15.91 -1.13 -8.94
C THR A 27 15.61 -2.38 -9.76
N THR A 28 14.53 -3.11 -9.43
CA THR A 28 14.03 -4.27 -10.17
C THR A 28 12.92 -3.89 -11.19
N GLY A 29 12.65 -2.59 -11.34
CA GLY A 29 11.76 -2.05 -12.37
C GLY A 29 10.27 -2.30 -12.10
N HIS A 30 9.85 -2.35 -10.83
CA HIS A 30 8.45 -2.39 -10.44
C HIS A 30 7.90 -0.97 -10.23
N ARG A 31 6.64 -0.76 -10.59
CA ARG A 31 5.88 0.42 -10.15
C ARG A 31 5.39 0.16 -8.72
N VAL A 32 5.68 1.07 -7.80
CA VAL A 32 5.35 0.92 -6.38
C VAL A 32 4.65 2.18 -5.87
N ILE A 33 3.64 1.99 -5.03
CA ILE A 33 2.91 3.04 -4.32
C ILE A 33 2.90 2.68 -2.84
N ALA A 34 3.35 3.59 -1.97
CA ALA A 34 3.06 3.49 -0.55
C ALA A 34 1.77 4.25 -0.26
N ALA A 35 0.72 3.53 0.12
CA ALA A 35 -0.57 4.13 0.42
C ALA A 35 -0.47 4.98 1.69
N ALA A 36 -1.19 6.11 1.71
CA ALA A 36 -1.42 6.85 2.93
C ALA A 36 -2.56 6.16 3.69
N ASN A 37 -2.22 5.40 4.74
CA ASN A 37 -3.19 4.74 5.60
C ASN A 37 -3.50 5.66 6.79
N PRO A 38 -4.69 6.29 6.89
CA PRO A 38 -4.95 7.40 7.81
C PRO A 38 -4.95 7.05 9.31
N LEU A 39 -5.06 5.76 9.66
CA LEU A 39 -5.12 5.26 11.03
C LEU A 39 -6.27 5.88 11.84
N ARG A 40 -7.47 5.97 11.25
CA ARG A 40 -8.66 6.53 11.91
C ARG A 40 -9.56 5.44 12.45
N THR A 41 -10.04 4.59 11.56
CA THR A 41 -10.86 3.41 11.87
C THR A 41 -10.66 2.39 10.76
N LEU A 42 -10.84 1.10 11.06
CA LEU A 42 -10.63 0.04 10.08
C LEU A 42 -11.46 0.24 8.80
N THR A 43 -12.73 0.62 8.94
CA THR A 43 -13.63 0.80 7.79
C THR A 43 -13.27 2.02 6.95
N THR A 44 -12.94 3.15 7.57
CA THR A 44 -12.55 4.36 6.83
C THR A 44 -11.17 4.21 6.19
N ASP A 45 -10.26 3.50 6.85
CA ASP A 45 -8.92 3.26 6.34
C ASP A 45 -8.96 2.29 5.14
N ALA A 46 -9.77 1.23 5.23
CA ALA A 46 -10.01 0.30 4.12
C ALA A 46 -10.66 1.01 2.91
N ALA A 47 -11.64 1.89 3.16
CA ALA A 47 -12.25 2.70 2.10
C ALA A 47 -11.23 3.62 1.40
N ALA A 48 -10.38 4.30 2.17
CA ALA A 48 -9.34 5.17 1.61
C ALA A 48 -8.33 4.40 0.74
N VAL A 49 -7.93 3.18 1.17
CA VAL A 49 -7.08 2.30 0.36
C VAL A 49 -7.84 1.82 -0.88
N ALA A 50 -9.11 1.41 -0.76
CA ALA A 50 -9.92 0.97 -1.90
C ALA A 50 -10.06 2.05 -2.98
N ASP A 51 -10.30 3.31 -2.59
CA ASP A 51 -10.38 4.45 -3.51
C ASP A 51 -9.07 4.67 -4.28
N LEU A 52 -7.93 4.54 -3.60
CA LEU A 52 -6.62 4.58 -4.24
C LEU A 52 -6.45 3.44 -5.26
N LEU A 53 -6.86 2.22 -4.91
CA LEU A 53 -6.75 1.04 -5.78
C LEU A 53 -7.63 1.18 -7.04
N ALA A 54 -8.82 1.77 -6.93
CA ALA A 54 -9.72 2.00 -8.05
C ALA A 54 -9.10 2.90 -9.15
N GLY A 55 -8.14 3.77 -8.79
CA GLY A 55 -7.41 4.59 -9.74
C GLY A 55 -6.26 3.88 -10.49
N ILE A 56 -5.91 2.65 -10.10
CA ILE A 56 -4.79 1.91 -10.68
C ILE A 56 -5.27 1.01 -11.81
N ARG A 57 -4.72 1.22 -13.01
CA ARG A 57 -4.98 0.35 -14.16
C ARG A 57 -4.06 -0.88 -14.15
N GLY A 58 -4.63 -2.05 -14.41
CA GLY A 58 -3.90 -3.31 -14.55
C GLY A 58 -3.78 -4.09 -13.24
N PRO A 59 -2.97 -5.18 -13.23
CA PRO A 59 -2.87 -6.05 -12.06
C PRO A 59 -2.19 -5.35 -10.88
N ILE A 60 -2.67 -5.66 -9.67
CA ILE A 60 -2.19 -5.10 -8.41
C ILE A 60 -1.66 -6.23 -7.54
N VAL A 61 -0.53 -5.98 -6.87
CA VAL A 61 -0.08 -6.75 -5.71
C VAL A 61 -0.24 -5.86 -4.49
N LEU A 62 -1.12 -6.25 -3.57
CA LEU A 62 -1.42 -5.49 -2.36
C LEU A 62 -0.69 -6.12 -1.16
N VAL A 63 0.09 -5.33 -0.43
CA VAL A 63 0.93 -5.79 0.67
C VAL A 63 0.59 -5.00 1.93
N GLY A 64 0.13 -5.68 2.97
CA GLY A 64 -0.19 -5.11 4.26
C GLY A 64 0.76 -5.59 5.35
N HIS A 65 1.25 -4.68 6.18
CA HIS A 65 2.04 -5.03 7.38
C HIS A 65 1.25 -4.75 8.66
N SER A 66 1.19 -5.72 9.59
CA SER A 66 0.49 -5.59 10.87
C SER A 66 -0.97 -5.13 10.67
N TYR A 67 -1.42 -4.02 11.28
CA TYR A 67 -2.74 -3.40 11.04
C TYR A 67 -3.05 -3.19 9.55
N GLY A 68 -2.05 -2.88 8.73
CA GLY A 68 -2.21 -2.76 7.28
C GLY A 68 -2.69 -4.05 6.62
N GLY A 69 -2.45 -5.21 7.24
CA GLY A 69 -3.02 -6.49 6.82
C GLY A 69 -4.53 -6.57 7.04
N ALA A 70 -5.02 -6.06 8.17
CA ALA A 70 -6.45 -5.97 8.44
C ALA A 70 -7.14 -4.98 7.49
N VAL A 71 -6.48 -3.85 7.17
CA VAL A 71 -7.01 -2.83 6.23
C VAL A 71 -7.23 -3.39 4.81
N ILE A 72 -6.49 -4.42 4.41
CA ILE A 72 -6.55 -4.98 3.05
C ILE A 72 -7.36 -6.28 2.92
N THR A 73 -8.06 -6.71 3.98
CA THR A 73 -8.85 -7.96 4.02
C THR A 73 -10.32 -7.67 4.27
#